data_AF-A0A183PWA6-F1
#
_entry.id   AF-A0A183PWA6-F1
#
_cell.length_a   1.000
_cell.length_b   1.000
_cell.length_c   1.000
_cell.angle_alpha   90.00
_cell.angle_beta   90.00
_cell.angle_gamma   90.00
#
_symmetry.space_group_name_H-M   'P 1'
#
loop_
_entity.id
_entity.type
_entity.pdbx_description
1 polymer ?
#
loop_
_entity_poly.entity_id
_entity_poly.type
_entity_poly.pdbx_seq_one_letter_code
_entity_poly.pdbx_strand_id
1 'polypeptide(L)'
;MGSIILREQMAYEPIFGHRLPWDCISLRCSTALWVRPSGRRLERLNSSSHPIIILGSECLQRKDAAAIHNAVRRISANLKETKKLDYQVFNVLHRYASQVAALDLGYMSDVEIIKQNKPKILFLLGADRNLITRQHLAPDNFIVYIGHHGDAGALLADVVLPGAAYTEKDAIYANTEGRAQQTRLAVVPPGLGREDWKIFRAISEVVGITLPYNDLNQIRSRISQVAPGLLDLNTIQPSLKEVQTLADNLSKVIYRLMFKSLYKI
;
A
#
# COMPACT_ATOMS: atom_id res chain seq x y z
N MET A 1 -32.58 9.53 -27.31
CA MET A 1 -31.50 10.50 -27.61
C MET A 1 -30.45 10.36 -26.50
N GLY A 2 -29.55 9.37 -26.48
CA GLY A 2 -28.74 8.84 -27.58
C GLY A 2 -27.39 9.57 -27.57
N SER A 3 -26.57 9.35 -26.53
CA SER A 3 -25.33 10.07 -26.22
C SER A 3 -24.19 9.76 -27.20
N ILE A 4 -24.35 10.19 -28.45
CA ILE A 4 -23.32 10.14 -29.50
C ILE A 4 -22.08 10.95 -29.11
N ILE A 5 -22.25 12.00 -28.30
CA ILE A 5 -21.18 12.90 -27.86
C ILE A 5 -20.12 12.21 -26.97
N LEU A 6 -20.47 11.12 -26.26
CA LEU A 6 -19.51 10.40 -25.40
C LEU A 6 -18.63 9.40 -26.16
N ARG A 7 -18.96 9.05 -27.42
CA ARG A 7 -18.09 8.18 -28.23
C ARG A 7 -16.91 8.93 -28.83
N GLU A 8 -17.04 10.25 -29.04
CA GLU A 8 -15.98 11.04 -29.69
C GLU A 8 -14.83 11.43 -28.75
N GLN A 9 -15.07 11.54 -27.43
CA GLN A 9 -13.98 11.84 -26.48
C GLN A 9 -13.01 10.69 -26.23
N MET A 10 -13.25 9.49 -26.78
CA MET A 10 -12.33 8.35 -26.72
C MET A 10 -11.43 8.21 -27.97
N ALA A 11 -11.51 9.14 -28.93
CA ALA A 11 -10.84 9.02 -30.22
C ALA A 11 -9.37 9.52 -30.24
N TYR A 12 -8.76 9.84 -29.10
CA TYR A 12 -7.38 10.32 -29.05
C TYR A 12 -6.56 9.57 -28.01
N GLU A 13 -6.15 8.33 -28.32
CA GLU A 13 -4.97 7.72 -27.69
C GLU A 13 -4.14 6.92 -28.71
N PRO A 14 -2.80 7.01 -28.64
CA PRO A 14 -1.89 6.56 -29.68
C PRO A 14 -1.85 5.03 -29.83
N ILE A 15 -1.79 4.60 -31.09
CA ILE A 15 -1.83 3.22 -31.56
C ILE A 15 -0.44 2.59 -31.42
N PHE A 16 -0.06 2.06 -30.25
CA PHE A 16 1.05 1.08 -30.17
C PHE A 16 0.90 0.18 -28.93
N GLY A 17 0.76 -1.13 -29.18
CA GLY A 17 0.80 -2.19 -28.16
C GLY A 17 -0.49 -3.03 -28.13
N HIS A 18 -0.37 -4.31 -28.46
CA HIS A 18 -1.43 -5.31 -28.30
C HIS A 18 -1.96 -5.32 -26.86
N ARG A 19 -3.05 -4.58 -26.57
CA ARG A 19 -3.81 -4.78 -25.34
C ARG A 19 -4.58 -6.08 -25.48
N LEU A 20 -4.33 -7.04 -24.58
CA LEU A 20 -5.16 -8.23 -24.42
C LEU A 20 -6.64 -7.79 -24.33
N PRO A 21 -7.60 -8.56 -24.86
CA PRO A 21 -9.00 -8.22 -24.73
C PRO A 21 -9.37 -8.09 -23.24
N TRP A 22 -9.80 -6.89 -22.83
CA TRP A 22 -10.26 -6.61 -21.47
C TRP A 22 -11.79 -6.68 -21.43
N ASP A 23 -12.34 -7.73 -20.83
CA ASP A 23 -13.76 -7.77 -20.49
C ASP A 23 -13.98 -6.83 -19.28
N CYS A 24 -14.24 -5.54 -19.53
CA CYS A 24 -14.56 -4.58 -18.47
C CYS A 24 -15.88 -4.94 -17.80
N ILE A 25 -15.81 -5.44 -16.56
CA ILE A 25 -16.98 -5.95 -15.82
C ILE A 25 -17.82 -4.81 -15.24
N SER A 26 -17.18 -3.73 -14.79
CA SER A 26 -17.84 -2.56 -14.23
C SER A 26 -16.86 -1.40 -14.13
N LEU A 27 -17.32 -0.19 -14.46
CA LEU A 27 -16.61 1.06 -14.19
C LEU A 27 -16.83 1.56 -12.76
N ARG A 28 -17.76 0.95 -12.00
CA ARG A 28 -18.05 1.28 -10.61
C ARG A 28 -17.55 0.17 -9.69
N CYS A 29 -16.74 0.55 -8.70
CA CYS A 29 -16.29 -0.36 -7.65
C CYS A 29 -17.36 -0.48 -6.55
N SER A 30 -18.61 -0.85 -6.87
CA SER A 30 -19.63 -1.00 -5.82
C SER A 30 -19.42 -2.28 -5.02
N THR A 31 -19.46 -2.19 -3.68
CA THR A 31 -19.39 -3.33 -2.74
C THR A 31 -20.44 -4.40 -3.09
N ALA A 32 -21.60 -3.96 -3.58
CA ALA A 32 -22.68 -4.83 -4.04
C ALA A 32 -22.29 -5.76 -5.20
N LEU A 33 -21.32 -5.38 -6.04
CA LEU A 33 -20.84 -6.21 -7.15
C LEU A 33 -19.98 -7.38 -6.68
N TRP A 34 -19.25 -7.21 -5.58
CA TRP A 34 -18.36 -8.22 -4.97
C TRP A 34 -19.06 -9.07 -3.90
N VAL A 35 -20.07 -8.50 -3.23
CA VAL A 35 -20.83 -9.17 -2.16
C VAL A 35 -21.97 -10.04 -2.70
N ARG A 36 -22.56 -9.71 -3.86
CA ARG A 36 -23.61 -10.54 -4.47
C ARG A 36 -22.99 -11.69 -5.27
N PRO A 37 -23.53 -12.92 -5.14
CA PRO A 37 -23.15 -14.04 -6.00
C PRO A 37 -23.61 -13.71 -7.41
N SER A 38 -22.69 -13.13 -8.18
CA SER A 38 -22.97 -12.73 -9.55
C SER A 38 -22.82 -13.97 -10.44
N GLY A 39 -23.95 -14.54 -10.89
CA GLY A 39 -24.01 -15.66 -11.85
C GLY A 39 -23.17 -15.43 -13.12
N ARG A 40 -22.96 -16.47 -13.94
CA ARG A 40 -22.09 -16.55 -15.15
C ARG A 40 -20.60 -16.17 -14.98
N ARG A 41 -20.26 -15.29 -14.03
CA ARG A 41 -18.91 -14.74 -13.78
C ARG A 41 -18.16 -15.55 -12.74
N LEU A 42 -18.83 -15.88 -11.63
CA LEU A 42 -18.31 -16.89 -10.71
C LEU A 42 -18.15 -18.23 -11.44
N GLU A 43 -19.01 -18.55 -12.41
CA GLU A 43 -18.87 -19.73 -13.27
C GLU A 43 -17.58 -19.69 -14.10
N ARG A 44 -17.23 -18.58 -14.75
CA ARG A 44 -15.95 -18.46 -15.48
C ARG A 44 -14.76 -18.66 -14.54
N LEU A 45 -14.74 -17.99 -13.39
CA LEU A 45 -13.68 -18.14 -12.40
C LEU A 45 -13.61 -19.57 -11.81
N ASN A 46 -14.77 -20.19 -11.59
CA ASN A 46 -14.91 -21.58 -11.17
C ASN A 46 -14.53 -22.57 -12.28
N SER A 47 -14.67 -22.23 -13.56
CA SER A 47 -14.26 -23.06 -14.69
C SER A 47 -12.77 -22.95 -15.04
N SER A 48 -12.12 -21.86 -14.65
CA SER A 48 -10.69 -21.64 -14.93
C SER A 48 -9.80 -22.67 -14.23
N SER A 49 -8.81 -23.24 -14.91
CA SER A 49 -7.85 -24.14 -14.28
C SER A 49 -6.93 -23.41 -13.30
N HIS A 50 -6.56 -22.16 -13.61
CA HIS A 50 -5.61 -21.37 -12.84
C HIS A 50 -6.16 -19.96 -12.53
N PRO A 51 -7.18 -19.83 -11.67
CA PRO A 51 -7.72 -18.52 -11.30
C PRO A 51 -6.70 -17.70 -10.50
N ILE A 52 -6.61 -16.41 -10.83
CA ILE A 52 -5.87 -15.39 -10.07
C ILE A 52 -6.83 -14.21 -9.85
N ILE A 53 -6.84 -13.66 -8.65
CA ILE A 53 -7.58 -12.44 -8.29
C ILE A 53 -6.58 -11.40 -7.81
N ILE A 54 -6.53 -10.26 -8.52
CA ILE A 54 -5.69 -9.12 -8.17
C ILE A 54 -6.59 -7.97 -7.71
N LEU A 55 -6.43 -7.53 -6.47
CA LEU A 55 -7.11 -6.37 -5.92
C LEU A 55 -6.16 -5.18 -5.90
N GLY A 56 -6.52 -4.09 -6.59
CA GLY A 56 -5.73 -2.86 -6.53
C GLY A 56 -5.81 -2.20 -5.16
N SER A 57 -4.67 -1.75 -4.62
CA SER A 57 -4.57 -1.17 -3.27
C SER A 57 -5.45 0.07 -3.05
N GLU A 58 -5.84 0.76 -4.12
CA GLU A 58 -6.76 1.91 -4.06
C GLU A 58 -8.16 1.54 -3.55
N CYS A 59 -8.62 0.32 -3.84
CA CYS A 59 -9.87 -0.18 -3.28
C CYS A 59 -9.83 -0.29 -1.74
N LEU A 60 -8.62 -0.40 -1.18
CA LEU A 60 -8.40 -0.51 0.26
C LEU A 60 -8.32 0.85 0.98
N GLN A 61 -8.39 1.96 0.25
CA GLN A 61 -8.39 3.32 0.83
C GLN A 61 -9.81 3.84 1.15
N ARG A 62 -10.84 3.05 0.84
CA ARG A 62 -12.24 3.43 1.01
C ARG A 62 -12.76 3.09 2.38
N LYS A 63 -13.86 3.74 2.77
CA LYS A 63 -14.57 3.44 4.03
C LYS A 63 -15.06 1.99 4.13
N ASP A 64 -15.37 1.36 2.99
CA ASP A 64 -15.83 -0.03 2.89
C ASP A 64 -14.70 -1.01 2.50
N ALA A 65 -13.43 -0.61 2.60
CA ALA A 65 -12.25 -1.41 2.25
C ALA A 65 -12.25 -2.79 2.90
N ALA A 66 -12.58 -2.87 4.20
CA ALA A 66 -12.64 -4.13 4.94
C ALA A 66 -13.67 -5.09 4.33
N ALA A 67 -14.84 -4.58 3.92
CA ALA A 67 -15.88 -5.40 3.31
C ALA A 67 -15.45 -5.93 1.93
N ILE A 68 -14.81 -5.09 1.11
CA ILE A 68 -14.27 -5.48 -0.20
C ILE A 68 -13.19 -6.55 -0.03
N HIS A 69 -12.21 -6.31 0.83
CA HIS A 69 -11.12 -7.24 1.10
C HIS A 69 -11.65 -8.59 1.58
N ASN A 70 -12.58 -8.60 2.53
CA ASN A 70 -13.18 -9.82 3.06
C ASN A 70 -14.00 -10.58 2.00
N ALA A 71 -14.75 -9.88 1.14
CA ALA A 71 -15.51 -10.51 0.07
C ALA A 71 -14.59 -11.20 -0.95
N VAL A 72 -13.52 -10.54 -1.37
CA VAL A 72 -12.54 -11.10 -2.32
C VAL A 72 -11.78 -12.26 -1.70
N ARG A 73 -11.34 -12.11 -0.44
CA ARG A 73 -10.65 -13.18 0.28
C ARG A 73 -11.51 -14.43 0.42
N ARG A 74 -12.81 -14.27 0.70
CA ARG A 74 -13.77 -15.39 0.75
C ARG A 74 -13.87 -16.11 -0.59
N ILE A 75 -13.97 -15.38 -1.70
CA ILE A 75 -14.02 -15.99 -3.05
C ILE A 75 -12.73 -16.79 -3.30
N SER A 76 -11.57 -16.21 -2.98
CA SER A 76 -10.28 -16.88 -3.11
C SER A 76 -10.16 -18.13 -2.25
N ALA A 77 -10.60 -18.09 -0.99
CA ALA A 77 -10.55 -19.23 -0.07
C ALA A 77 -11.41 -20.39 -0.60
N ASN A 78 -12.63 -20.10 -1.03
CA ASN A 78 -13.53 -21.09 -1.63
C ASN A 78 -12.93 -21.73 -2.88
N LEU A 79 -12.26 -20.95 -3.73
CA LEU A 79 -11.57 -21.45 -4.93
C LEU A 79 -10.41 -22.38 -4.58
N LYS A 80 -9.54 -21.98 -3.63
CA LYS A 80 -8.42 -22.83 -3.18
C LYS A 80 -8.92 -24.15 -2.61
N GLU A 81 -9.96 -24.13 -1.77
CA GLU A 81 -10.54 -25.33 -1.15
C GLU A 81 -11.22 -26.24 -2.18
N THR A 82 -12.09 -25.69 -3.02
CA THR A 82 -12.87 -26.46 -4.00
C THR A 82 -11.98 -27.12 -5.05
N LYS A 83 -10.91 -26.43 -5.48
CA LYS A 83 -10.02 -26.90 -6.55
C LYS A 83 -8.70 -27.50 -6.03
N LYS A 84 -8.50 -27.55 -4.71
CA LYS A 84 -7.27 -28.02 -4.06
C LYS A 84 -6.00 -27.38 -4.65
N LEU A 85 -6.04 -26.06 -4.84
CA LEU A 85 -4.93 -25.31 -5.44
C LEU A 85 -3.78 -25.16 -4.44
N ASP A 86 -2.56 -25.39 -4.90
CA ASP A 86 -1.31 -25.30 -4.12
C ASP A 86 -0.66 -23.91 -4.17
N TYR A 87 -1.14 -22.99 -5.02
CA TYR A 87 -0.62 -21.64 -5.19
C TYR A 87 -1.53 -20.54 -4.59
N GLN A 88 -1.04 -19.30 -4.53
CA GLN A 88 -1.84 -18.16 -4.02
C GLN A 88 -2.76 -17.56 -5.08
N VAL A 89 -4.06 -17.60 -4.82
CA VAL A 89 -5.10 -17.09 -5.73
C VAL A 89 -5.34 -15.59 -5.52
N PHE A 90 -5.28 -15.11 -4.28
CA PHE A 90 -5.54 -13.71 -3.94
C PHE A 90 -4.24 -12.93 -3.81
N ASN A 91 -4.15 -11.82 -4.56
CA ASN A 91 -3.01 -10.93 -4.59
C ASN A 91 -3.49 -9.47 -4.47
N VAL A 92 -2.69 -8.63 -3.82
CA VAL A 92 -2.93 -7.19 -3.76
C VAL A 92 -1.86 -6.48 -4.58
N LEU A 93 -2.27 -5.62 -5.50
CA LEU A 93 -1.35 -4.82 -6.31
C LEU A 93 -1.14 -3.46 -5.67
N HIS A 94 0.05 -3.24 -5.14
CA HIS A 94 0.47 -1.98 -4.55
C HIS A 94 0.96 -0.98 -5.61
N ARG A 95 0.65 0.30 -5.42
CA ARG A 95 1.05 1.39 -6.34
C ARG A 95 2.30 2.16 -5.91
N TYR A 96 2.79 1.92 -4.69
CA TYR A 96 3.89 2.67 -4.10
C TYR A 96 5.00 1.72 -3.66
N ALA A 97 6.24 2.04 -4.01
CA ALA A 97 7.41 1.21 -3.68
C ALA A 97 7.72 1.16 -2.17
N SER A 98 7.26 2.15 -1.39
CA SER A 98 7.43 2.18 0.06
C SER A 98 6.38 1.37 0.81
N GLN A 99 5.22 1.09 0.20
CA GLN A 99 4.05 0.60 0.94
C GLN A 99 4.26 -0.78 1.54
N VAL A 100 4.86 -1.71 0.81
CA VAL A 100 5.05 -3.10 1.28
C VAL A 100 6.04 -3.12 2.45
N ALA A 101 7.19 -2.47 2.29
CA ALA A 101 8.19 -2.38 3.36
C ALA A 101 7.65 -1.64 4.61
N ALA A 102 6.81 -0.61 4.42
CA ALA A 102 6.15 0.07 5.54
C ALA A 102 5.21 -0.88 6.30
N LEU A 103 4.40 -1.69 5.58
CA LEU A 103 3.53 -2.68 6.20
C LEU A 103 4.33 -3.76 6.93
N ASP A 104 5.44 -4.23 6.35
CA ASP A 104 6.32 -5.22 6.98
C ASP A 104 6.98 -4.69 8.26
N LEU A 105 7.32 -3.40 8.29
CA LEU A 105 7.83 -2.70 9.49
C LEU A 105 6.72 -2.39 10.53
N GLY A 106 5.46 -2.73 10.24
CA GLY A 106 4.33 -2.51 11.13
C GLY A 106 3.75 -1.09 11.11
N TYR A 107 4.05 -0.29 10.07
CA TYR A 107 3.45 1.03 9.93
C TYR A 107 1.97 0.88 9.61
N MET A 108 1.13 1.61 10.36
CA MET A 108 -0.30 1.67 10.09
C MET A 108 -0.62 2.83 9.15
N SER A 109 -1.40 2.54 8.10
CA SER A 109 -1.88 3.53 7.15
C SER A 109 -3.25 4.05 7.56
N ASP A 110 -3.32 5.04 8.45
CA ASP A 110 -4.57 5.76 8.67
C ASP A 110 -4.37 7.27 8.82
N VAL A 111 -4.66 7.96 7.72
CA VAL A 111 -4.64 9.43 7.67
C VAL A 111 -5.75 10.02 8.55
N GLU A 112 -6.86 9.31 8.73
CA GLU A 112 -7.97 9.79 9.55
C GLU A 112 -7.59 9.86 11.02
N ILE A 113 -6.74 8.94 11.52
CA ILE A 113 -6.18 9.04 12.87
C ILE A 113 -5.38 10.33 13.03
N ILE A 114 -4.60 10.73 12.03
CA ILE A 114 -3.83 11.98 12.07
C ILE A 114 -4.77 13.20 12.09
N LYS A 115 -5.82 13.19 11.25
CA LYS A 115 -6.84 14.26 11.20
C LYS A 115 -7.64 14.38 12.51
N GLN A 116 -7.92 13.26 13.17
CA GLN A 116 -8.63 13.22 14.45
C GLN A 116 -7.75 13.73 15.59
N ASN A 117 -6.50 13.23 15.66
CA ASN A 117 -5.60 13.55 16.76
C ASN A 117 -4.98 14.95 16.66
N LYS A 118 -4.91 15.53 15.45
CA LYS A 118 -4.35 16.87 15.18
C LYS A 118 -3.02 17.09 15.91
N PRO A 119 -1.96 16.34 15.54
CA PRO A 119 -0.69 16.38 16.27
C PRO A 119 -0.10 17.80 16.24
N LYS A 120 0.68 18.16 17.27
CA LYS A 120 1.42 19.43 17.30
C LYS A 120 2.60 19.47 16.32
N ILE A 121 3.22 18.32 16.06
CA ILE A 121 4.33 18.18 15.12
C ILE A 121 3.97 17.08 14.12
N LEU A 122 4.14 17.35 12.83
CA LEU A 122 3.92 16.39 11.76
C LEU A 122 5.18 16.26 10.89
N PHE A 123 5.72 15.04 10.82
CA PHE A 123 6.79 14.71 9.89
C PHE A 123 6.20 14.17 8.58
N LEU A 124 6.56 14.79 7.46
CA LEU A 124 6.21 14.37 6.12
C LEU A 124 7.47 13.82 5.42
N LEU A 125 7.61 12.50 5.38
CA LEU A 125 8.72 11.84 4.68
C LEU A 125 8.34 11.60 3.21
N GLY A 126 8.71 12.52 2.31
CA GLY A 126 8.42 12.47 0.88
C GLY A 126 6.93 12.35 0.56
N ALA A 127 6.07 12.90 1.43
CA ALA A 127 4.63 12.74 1.36
C ALA A 127 3.97 13.92 0.63
N ASP A 128 3.82 13.80 -0.69
CA ASP A 128 3.38 14.90 -1.58
C ASP A 128 1.96 14.75 -2.16
N ARG A 129 1.16 13.80 -1.65
CA ARG A 129 -0.17 13.49 -2.23
C ARG A 129 -1.34 14.30 -1.70
N ASN A 130 -1.10 15.36 -0.92
CA ASN A 130 -2.16 16.20 -0.35
C ASN A 130 -3.25 15.45 0.43
N LEU A 131 -2.91 14.30 1.03
CA LEU A 131 -3.85 13.56 1.88
C LEU A 131 -4.13 14.30 3.20
N ILE A 132 -3.17 15.13 3.62
CA ILE A 132 -3.24 16.03 4.77
C ILE A 132 -2.89 17.43 4.27
N THR A 133 -3.61 18.43 4.77
CA THR A 133 -3.44 19.85 4.44
C THR A 133 -3.57 20.62 5.74
N ARG A 134 -3.12 21.89 5.81
CA ARG A 134 -3.20 22.69 7.03
C ARG A 134 -4.60 22.81 7.64
N GLN A 135 -5.66 22.77 6.82
CA GLN A 135 -7.06 22.77 7.27
C GLN A 135 -7.42 21.56 8.14
N HIS A 136 -6.71 20.45 8.00
CA HIS A 136 -6.92 19.23 8.78
C HIS A 136 -6.19 19.25 10.12
N LEU A 137 -5.28 20.19 10.35
CA LEU A 137 -4.36 20.22 11.48
C LEU A 137 -4.72 21.37 12.44
N ALA A 138 -4.09 21.39 13.62
CA ALA A 138 -4.21 22.52 14.54
C ALA A 138 -3.53 23.78 13.96
N PRO A 139 -4.02 24.99 14.26
CA PRO A 139 -3.40 26.22 13.77
C PRO A 139 -1.93 26.41 14.18
N ASP A 140 -1.55 25.88 15.34
CA ASP A 140 -0.20 25.89 15.92
C ASP A 140 0.63 24.66 15.56
N ASN A 141 0.16 23.83 14.61
CA ASN A 141 0.92 22.67 14.15
C ASN A 141 2.22 23.09 13.43
N PHE A 142 3.28 22.34 13.68
CA PHE A 142 4.59 22.48 13.06
C PHE A 142 4.87 21.31 12.12
N ILE A 143 5.04 21.59 10.83
CA ILE A 143 5.26 20.60 9.77
C ILE A 143 6.74 20.57 9.39
N VAL A 144 7.34 19.40 9.52
CA VAL A 144 8.70 19.12 9.03
C VAL A 144 8.60 18.22 7.80
N TYR A 145 9.01 18.73 6.65
CA TYR A 145 9.08 17.95 5.41
C TYR A 145 10.51 17.44 5.19
N ILE A 146 10.66 16.13 5.01
CA ILE A 146 11.92 15.47 4.66
C ILE A 146 11.71 14.84 3.28
N GLY A 147 12.35 15.38 2.26
CA GLY A 147 12.17 14.90 0.89
C GLY A 147 13.21 15.45 -0.05
N HIS A 148 13.21 14.93 -1.27
CA HIS A 148 14.21 15.25 -2.29
C HIS A 148 13.68 16.15 -3.41
N HIS A 149 12.36 16.34 -3.53
CA HIS A 149 11.75 17.35 -4.39
C HIS A 149 10.88 18.29 -3.56
N GLY A 150 10.70 19.51 -4.04
CA GLY A 150 9.70 20.43 -3.51
C GLY A 150 8.42 20.35 -4.32
N ASP A 151 7.43 19.62 -3.82
CA ASP A 151 6.06 19.63 -4.37
C ASP A 151 5.07 20.00 -3.24
N ALA A 152 3.86 19.47 -3.26
CA ALA A 152 2.81 19.88 -2.37
C ALA A 152 3.13 19.69 -0.87
N GLY A 153 3.88 18.65 -0.49
CA GLY A 153 4.27 18.42 0.90
C GLY A 153 5.27 19.47 1.40
N ALA A 154 6.22 19.87 0.56
CA ALA A 154 7.20 20.90 0.89
C ALA A 154 6.57 22.29 0.99
N LEU A 155 5.60 22.61 0.14
CA LEU A 155 4.86 23.88 0.18
C LEU A 155 4.05 24.06 1.47
N LEU A 156 3.66 22.97 2.11
CA LEU A 156 2.94 23.01 3.38
C LEU A 156 3.87 23.19 4.58
N ALA A 157 5.16 22.89 4.45
CA ALA A 157 6.07 22.73 5.56
C ALA A 157 6.49 24.06 6.21
N ASP A 158 6.74 24.03 7.53
CA ASP A 158 7.41 25.11 8.25
C ASP A 158 8.93 24.97 8.14
N VAL A 159 9.43 23.73 8.07
CA VAL A 159 10.85 23.40 7.85
C VAL A 159 10.97 22.32 6.79
N VAL A 160 11.91 22.52 5.86
CA VAL A 160 12.28 21.56 4.83
C VAL A 160 13.69 21.03 5.10
N LEU A 161 13.83 19.72 5.20
CA LEU A 161 15.10 19.02 5.35
C LEU A 161 15.37 18.22 4.06
N PRO A 162 16.44 18.54 3.32
CA PRO A 162 16.72 17.92 2.03
C PRO A 162 17.18 16.46 2.20
N GLY A 163 16.32 15.53 1.81
CA GLY A 163 16.58 14.09 1.74
C GLY A 163 17.25 13.67 0.43
N ALA A 164 17.58 12.39 0.31
CA ALA A 164 18.23 11.82 -0.87
C ALA A 164 17.22 11.12 -1.79
N ALA A 165 17.36 11.28 -3.10
CA ALA A 165 16.60 10.52 -4.09
C ALA A 165 16.98 9.03 -4.09
N TYR A 166 16.20 8.19 -4.78
CA TYR A 166 16.44 6.73 -4.81
C TYR A 166 17.76 6.32 -5.50
N THR A 167 18.29 7.15 -6.40
CA THR A 167 19.61 6.97 -7.03
C THR A 167 20.77 7.43 -6.16
N GLU A 168 20.47 8.11 -5.04
CA GLU A 168 21.42 8.81 -4.19
C GLU A 168 21.61 8.14 -2.83
N LYS A 169 21.13 6.91 -2.68
CA LYS A 169 21.19 6.16 -1.42
C LYS A 169 21.20 4.65 -1.60
N ASP A 170 21.87 3.98 -0.68
CA ASP A 170 21.80 2.54 -0.48
C ASP A 170 20.58 2.19 0.38
N ALA A 171 19.43 1.97 -0.25
CA ALA A 171 18.16 1.72 0.42
C ALA A 171 17.55 0.37 0.04
N ILE A 172 16.71 -0.15 0.92
CA ILE A 172 15.95 -1.38 0.70
C ILE A 172 14.51 -1.00 0.37
N TYR A 173 13.99 -1.58 -0.71
CA TYR A 173 12.60 -1.46 -1.15
C TYR A 173 12.00 -2.85 -1.24
N ALA A 174 10.71 -2.98 -0.92
CA ALA A 174 9.97 -4.22 -1.15
C ALA A 174 8.91 -4.00 -2.22
N ASN A 175 8.90 -4.85 -3.24
CA ASN A 175 7.92 -4.77 -4.32
C ASN A 175 6.59 -5.47 -3.94
N THR A 176 5.59 -5.42 -4.83
CA THR A 176 4.24 -5.93 -4.55
C THR A 176 4.16 -7.45 -4.34
N GLU A 177 5.15 -8.22 -4.78
CA GLU A 177 5.23 -9.67 -4.58
C GLU A 177 5.99 -10.04 -3.29
N GLY A 178 6.42 -9.04 -2.49
CA GLY A 178 7.14 -9.25 -1.24
C GLY A 178 8.63 -9.49 -1.43
N ARG A 179 9.19 -9.21 -2.62
CA ARG A 179 10.63 -9.32 -2.87
C ARG A 179 11.32 -8.04 -2.41
N ALA A 180 12.26 -8.19 -1.47
CA ALA A 180 13.15 -7.12 -1.08
C ALA A 180 14.25 -6.91 -2.14
N GLN A 181 14.50 -5.65 -2.49
CA GLN A 181 15.51 -5.25 -3.45
C GLN A 181 16.30 -4.08 -2.88
N GLN A 182 17.59 -4.03 -3.18
CA GLN A 182 18.47 -2.98 -2.68
C GLN A 182 18.88 -2.06 -3.84
N THR A 183 18.74 -0.75 -3.66
CA THR A 183 19.36 0.25 -4.52
C THR A 183 20.83 0.41 -4.20
N ARG A 184 21.61 0.85 -5.18
CA ARG A 184 23.00 1.23 -4.98
C ARG A 184 23.17 2.72 -5.20
N LEU A 185 24.02 3.35 -4.40
CA LEU A 185 24.45 4.72 -4.60
C LEU A 185 25.05 4.88 -6.00
N ALA A 186 24.38 5.64 -6.87
CA ALA A 186 24.86 5.94 -8.22
C ALA A 186 25.49 7.34 -8.30
N VAL A 187 24.88 8.30 -7.61
CA VAL A 187 25.34 9.70 -7.51
C VAL A 187 25.16 10.18 -6.08
N VAL A 188 25.91 11.19 -5.65
CA VAL A 188 25.74 11.76 -4.30
C VAL A 188 24.56 12.74 -4.27
N PRO A 189 23.84 12.87 -3.13
CA PRO A 189 22.78 13.86 -3.00
C PRO A 189 23.28 15.28 -3.33
N PRO A 190 22.52 16.09 -4.08
CA PRO A 190 22.94 17.44 -4.46
C PRO A 190 23.01 18.38 -3.25
N GLY A 191 24.02 19.25 -3.26
CA GLY A 191 24.18 20.31 -2.26
C GLY A 191 24.29 19.80 -0.83
N LEU A 192 23.33 20.20 0.02
CA LEU A 192 23.26 19.79 1.42
C LEU A 192 22.35 18.59 1.67
N GLY A 193 21.91 17.89 0.61
CA GLY A 193 21.12 16.67 0.72
C GLY A 193 21.81 15.60 1.57
N ARG A 194 21.02 14.87 2.37
CA ARG A 194 21.50 13.77 3.22
C ARG A 194 20.59 12.56 3.05
N GLU A 195 21.14 11.36 3.29
CA GLU A 195 20.30 10.16 3.37
C GLU A 195 19.26 10.30 4.48
N ASP A 196 18.02 9.86 4.21
CA ASP A 196 16.87 10.12 5.08
C ASP A 196 17.07 9.61 6.51
N TRP A 197 17.69 8.43 6.67
CA TRP A 197 17.95 7.86 8.00
C TRP A 197 18.95 8.68 8.81
N LYS A 198 19.94 9.32 8.15
CA LYS A 198 20.92 10.18 8.82
C LYS A 198 20.25 11.43 9.37
N ILE A 199 19.24 11.95 8.66
CA ILE A 199 18.44 13.10 9.11
C ILE A 199 17.70 12.73 10.41
N PHE A 200 16.98 11.60 10.43
CA PHE A 200 16.30 11.15 11.66
C PHE A 200 17.26 10.85 12.80
N ARG A 201 18.41 10.23 12.50
CA ARG A 201 19.44 9.97 13.50
C ARG A 201 20.02 11.27 14.09
N ALA A 202 20.26 12.29 13.27
CA ALA A 202 20.71 13.59 13.75
C ALA A 202 19.64 14.31 14.58
N ILE A 203 18.38 14.31 14.13
CA ILE A 203 17.25 14.86 14.89
C ILE A 203 17.18 14.19 16.27
N SER A 204 17.31 12.86 16.32
CA SER A 204 17.23 12.10 17.57
C SER A 204 18.27 12.53 18.61
N GLU A 205 19.47 12.90 18.17
CA GLU A 205 20.54 13.40 19.02
C GLU A 205 20.27 14.81 19.54
N VAL A 206 19.79 15.69 18.65
CA VAL A 206 19.46 17.08 19.00
C VAL A 206 18.32 17.14 20.02
N VAL A 207 17.33 16.23 19.94
CA VAL A 207 16.22 16.17 20.91
C VAL A 207 16.54 15.39 22.19
N GLY A 208 17.77 14.86 22.32
CA GLY A 208 18.22 14.11 23.50
C GLY A 208 17.72 12.67 23.60
N ILE A 209 17.19 12.09 22.52
CA ILE A 209 16.73 10.69 22.45
C ILE A 209 17.53 9.97 21.36
N THR A 210 18.84 9.87 21.56
CA THR A 210 19.76 9.36 20.55
C THR A 210 19.45 7.91 20.18
N LEU A 211 19.18 7.68 18.90
CA LEU A 211 18.94 6.34 18.36
C LEU A 211 20.24 5.50 18.38
N PRO A 212 20.17 4.19 18.71
CA PRO A 212 21.35 3.35 18.97
C PRO A 212 22.01 2.82 17.68
N TYR A 213 22.01 3.61 16.61
CA TYR A 213 22.61 3.24 15.33
C TYR A 213 23.25 4.45 14.65
N ASN A 214 24.47 4.28 14.14
CA ASN A 214 25.32 5.31 13.56
C ASN A 214 25.74 4.98 12.11
N ASP A 215 25.47 3.75 11.65
CA ASP A 215 25.79 3.30 10.30
C ASP A 215 24.69 2.40 9.72
N LEU A 216 24.77 2.13 8.40
CA LEU A 216 23.81 1.32 7.68
C LEU A 216 23.77 -0.15 8.16
N ASN A 217 24.89 -0.71 8.63
CA ASN A 217 24.93 -2.09 9.11
C ASN A 217 24.14 -2.22 10.42
N GLN A 218 24.26 -1.24 11.31
CA GLN A 218 23.49 -1.18 12.56
C GLN A 218 21.99 -0.99 12.29
N ILE A 219 21.62 -0.19 11.29
CA ILE A 219 20.23 -0.06 10.86
C ILE A 219 19.71 -1.38 10.30
N ARG A 220 20.48 -2.08 9.46
CA ARG A 220 20.11 -3.40 8.95
C ARG A 220 19.97 -4.41 10.09
N SER A 221 20.86 -4.37 11.09
CA SER A 221 20.71 -5.18 12.31
C SER A 221 19.45 -4.83 13.10
N ARG A 222 18.95 -3.59 13.03
CA ARG A 222 17.65 -3.24 13.59
C ARG A 222 16.49 -3.76 12.74
N ILE A 223 16.61 -3.67 11.41
CA ILE A 223 15.61 -4.23 10.47
C ILE A 223 15.48 -5.73 10.66
N SER A 224 16.58 -6.47 10.89
CA SER A 224 16.53 -7.92 11.10
C SER A 224 15.69 -8.33 12.32
N GLN A 225 15.62 -7.47 13.33
CA GLN A 225 14.83 -7.70 14.55
C GLN A 225 13.34 -7.42 14.34
N VAL A 226 12.99 -6.53 13.41
CA VAL A 226 11.61 -6.06 13.20
C VAL A 226 10.95 -6.79 12.02
N ALA A 227 11.64 -6.82 10.88
CA ALA A 227 11.15 -7.34 9.61
C ALA A 227 12.31 -8.06 8.88
N PRO A 228 12.71 -9.26 9.33
CA PRO A 228 13.87 -9.98 8.78
C PRO A 228 13.74 -10.27 7.28
N GLY A 229 12.51 -10.44 6.76
CA GLY A 229 12.26 -10.66 5.34
C GLY A 229 12.77 -9.53 4.43
N LEU A 230 12.93 -8.31 4.94
CA LEU A 230 13.48 -7.18 4.17
C LEU A 230 14.98 -7.32 3.89
N LEU A 231 15.69 -8.21 4.59
CA LEU A 231 17.12 -8.46 4.37
C LEU A 231 17.41 -9.66 3.48
N ASP A 232 16.41 -10.48 3.16
CA ASP A 232 16.55 -11.57 2.19
C ASP A 232 16.35 -11.00 0.77
N LEU A 233 17.43 -10.41 0.25
CA LEU A 233 17.40 -9.68 -1.00
C LEU A 233 17.20 -10.60 -2.21
N ASN A 234 16.35 -10.14 -3.11
CA ASN A 234 15.99 -10.79 -4.38
C ASN A 234 15.25 -12.13 -4.24
N THR A 235 14.82 -12.50 -3.04
CA THR A 235 14.01 -13.70 -2.78
C THR A 235 12.55 -13.32 -2.53
N ILE A 236 11.60 -14.09 -3.06
CA ILE A 236 10.18 -13.96 -2.69
C ILE A 236 9.96 -14.73 -1.40
N GLN A 237 9.56 -14.02 -0.34
CA GLN A 237 9.19 -14.66 0.91
C GLN A 237 7.77 -15.22 0.84
N PRO A 238 7.53 -16.48 1.23
CA PRO A 238 6.18 -16.96 1.42
C PRO A 238 5.55 -16.20 2.59
N SER A 239 4.31 -15.76 2.43
CA SER A 239 3.55 -15.18 3.54
C SER A 239 3.39 -16.20 4.67
N LEU A 240 3.57 -15.76 5.92
CA LEU A 240 3.46 -16.60 7.11
C LEU A 240 2.11 -17.33 7.19
N LYS A 241 2.16 -18.66 7.37
CA LYS A 241 0.96 -19.51 7.45
C LYS A 241 0.03 -19.08 8.59
N GLU A 242 0.57 -18.59 9.69
CA GLU A 242 -0.19 -18.10 10.85
C GLU A 242 -1.02 -16.85 10.50
N VAL A 243 -0.41 -15.90 9.79
CA VAL A 243 -1.10 -14.68 9.31
C VAL A 243 -2.18 -15.05 8.30
N GLN A 244 -1.92 -16.01 7.42
CA GLN A 244 -2.93 -16.54 6.51
C GLN A 244 -4.10 -17.17 7.26
N THR A 245 -3.80 -18.03 8.24
CA THR A 245 -4.81 -18.76 9.03
C THR A 245 -5.66 -17.81 9.86
N LEU A 246 -5.05 -16.81 10.51
CA LEU A 246 -5.76 -15.78 11.26
C LEU A 246 -6.72 -14.98 10.37
N ALA A 247 -6.23 -14.52 9.22
CA ALA A 247 -7.04 -13.75 8.29
C ALA A 247 -8.15 -14.60 7.64
N ASP A 248 -7.92 -15.89 7.41
CA ASP A 248 -8.94 -16.82 6.93
C ASP A 248 -10.01 -17.07 8.01
N ASN A 249 -9.63 -17.22 9.27
CA ASN A 249 -10.57 -17.38 10.39
C ASN A 249 -11.44 -16.14 10.61
N LEU A 250 -10.86 -14.94 10.55
CA LEU A 250 -11.60 -13.67 10.64
C LEU A 250 -12.65 -13.54 9.53
N SER A 251 -12.32 -13.97 8.31
CA SER A 251 -13.25 -13.95 7.19
C SER A 251 -14.45 -14.90 7.38
N LYS A 252 -14.24 -16.07 8.02
CA LYS A 252 -15.28 -17.07 8.33
C LYS A 252 -16.22 -16.61 9.46
N VAL A 253 -15.70 -15.95 10.49
CA VAL A 253 -16.50 -15.45 11.65
C VAL A 253 -17.45 -14.33 11.23
N ILE A 254 -16.96 -13.39 10.40
CA ILE A 254 -17.78 -12.28 9.89
C ILE A 254 -18.94 -12.80 9.01
N TYR A 255 -18.76 -13.93 8.30
CA TYR A 255 -19.84 -14.59 7.55
C TYR A 255 -21.02 -15.00 8.45
N ARG A 256 -20.75 -15.61 9.62
CA ARG A 256 -21.80 -16.02 10.58
C ARG A 256 -22.53 -14.81 11.18
N LEU A 257 -21.81 -13.72 11.44
CA LEU A 257 -22.39 -12.50 12.03
C LEU A 257 -23.23 -11.71 11.02
N MET A 258 -22.74 -11.54 9.78
CA MET A 258 -23.52 -10.92 8.70
C MET A 258 -24.77 -11.72 8.35
N PHE A 259 -24.69 -13.06 8.30
CA PHE A 259 -25.86 -13.89 8.00
C PHE A 259 -26.91 -13.83 9.13
N LYS A 260 -26.49 -13.81 10.40
CA LYS A 260 -27.42 -13.59 11.53
C LYS A 260 -28.07 -12.20 11.51
N SER A 261 -27.36 -11.18 11.03
CA SER A 261 -27.90 -9.81 10.88
C SER A 261 -28.82 -9.66 9.66
N LEU A 262 -28.68 -10.50 8.63
CA LEU A 262 -29.51 -10.48 7.41
C LEU A 262 -30.78 -11.34 7.53
N TYR A 263 -30.83 -12.30 8.48
CA TYR A 263 -31.97 -13.19 8.73
C TYR A 263 -32.71 -12.92 10.06
N LYS A 264 -32.44 -11.78 10.70
CA LYS A 264 -33.31 -11.22 11.76
C LYS A 264 -34.01 -9.95 11.22
N ILE A 265 -34.99 -10.18 10.36
CA ILE A 265 -36.24 -9.40 10.24
C ILE A 265 -37.35 -10.43 10.35
#